data_AF-A0A4R3SY54-F1
#
_entry.id   AF-A0A4R3SY54-F1
#
_cell.length_a   1.000
_cell.length_b   1.000
_cell.length_c   1.000
_cell.angle_alpha   90.00
_cell.angle_beta   90.00
_cell.angle_gamma   90.00
#
_symmetry.space_group_name_H-M   'P 1'
#
loop_
_entity.id
_entity.type
_entity.pdbx_description
1 polymer ?
#
loop_
_entity_poly.entity_id
_entity_poly.type
_entity_poly.pdbx_seq_one_letter_code
_entity_poly.pdbx_strand_id
1 'polypeptide(L)'
;MEWIPGGHFAMCSNHHYPKEKPERIMEVPGFWIDRAPVHRAQFAAETGHRTSAEIAPDPRNYPGALPEILVPASLVLQGLIRPVDAKGPASPWWDYRAGAD
;
A
#
# COMPACT_ATOMS: atom_id res chain seq x y z
N MET A 1 1.81 19.35 7.31
CA MET A 1 0.75 19.64 6.32
C MET A 1 0.99 20.94 5.55
N GLU A 2 0.46 21.00 4.33
CA GLU A 2 0.41 22.14 3.40
C GLU A 2 -1.00 22.23 2.81
N TRP A 3 -1.52 23.44 2.60
CA TRP A 3 -2.87 23.66 2.07
C TRP A 3 -2.82 23.65 0.55
N ILE A 4 -3.64 22.78 -0.05
CA ILE A 4 -3.86 22.74 -1.50
C ILE A 4 -5.21 23.38 -1.79
N PRO A 5 -5.26 24.48 -2.58
CA PRO A 5 -6.53 25.07 -2.98
C PRO A 5 -7.29 24.09 -3.87
N GLY A 6 -8.62 24.11 -3.73
CA GLY A 6 -9.50 23.28 -4.56
C GLY A 6 -9.49 23.74 -6.02
N GLY A 7 -9.94 22.86 -6.91
CA GLY A 7 -10.00 23.18 -8.33
C GLY A 7 -10.37 21.98 -9.19
N HIS A 8 -10.32 22.23 -10.50
CA HIS A 8 -10.53 21.20 -11.52
C HIS A 8 -9.18 20.73 -12.05
N PHE A 9 -9.01 19.43 -12.24
CA PHE A 9 -7.80 18.87 -12.84
C PHE A 9 -8.12 17.61 -13.65
N ALA A 10 -7.23 17.26 -14.58
CA ALA A 10 -7.29 15.99 -15.29
C ALA A 10 -6.72 14.88 -14.39
N MET A 11 -7.60 14.02 -13.88
CA MET A 11 -7.23 12.82 -13.14
C MET A 11 -7.09 11.64 -14.11
N CYS A 12 -6.25 10.65 -13.76
CA CYS A 12 -5.97 9.46 -14.59
C CYS A 12 -5.13 9.80 -15.85
N SER A 13 -4.87 8.83 -16.74
CA SER A 13 -4.04 9.06 -17.95
C SER A 13 -4.51 8.21 -19.13
N ASN A 14 -4.60 8.82 -20.32
CA ASN A 14 -4.85 8.13 -21.58
C ASN A 14 -3.60 7.59 -22.28
N HIS A 15 -2.40 7.95 -21.81
CA HIS A 15 -1.12 7.69 -22.49
C HIS A 15 -0.25 6.62 -21.83
N HIS A 16 -0.53 6.28 -20.57
CA HIS A 16 0.27 5.33 -19.79
C HIS A 16 -0.41 3.95 -19.71
N TYR A 17 -0.50 3.38 -18.51
CA TYR A 17 -1.02 2.03 -18.32
C TYR A 17 -2.51 1.96 -18.68
N PRO A 18 -2.99 0.87 -19.31
CA PRO A 18 -4.40 0.70 -19.63
C PRO A 18 -5.34 0.85 -18.42
N LYS A 19 -4.87 0.43 -17.23
CA LYS A 19 -5.60 0.53 -15.96
C LYS A 19 -5.74 1.98 -15.45
N GLU A 20 -4.90 2.88 -15.93
CA GLU A 20 -4.95 4.30 -15.60
C GLU A 20 -5.89 5.06 -16.53
N LYS A 21 -6.47 4.43 -17.57
CA LYS A 21 -7.46 5.05 -18.44
C LYS A 21 -8.88 4.95 -17.84
N PRO A 22 -9.80 5.84 -18.25
CA PRO A 22 -9.58 7.05 -19.03
C PRO A 22 -9.17 8.24 -18.16
N GLU A 23 -8.49 9.21 -18.76
CA GLU A 23 -8.37 10.55 -18.19
C GLU A 23 -9.75 11.20 -18.06
N ARG A 24 -10.01 11.87 -16.94
CA ARG A 24 -11.27 12.56 -16.64
C ARG A 24 -11.01 13.85 -15.88
N ILE A 25 -11.77 14.90 -16.21
CA ILE A 25 -11.77 16.13 -15.40
C ILE A 25 -12.52 15.87 -14.09
N MET A 26 -11.86 16.14 -12.99
CA MET A 26 -12.38 15.99 -11.63
C MET A 26 -12.30 17.33 -10.89
N GLU A 27 -13.30 17.60 -10.05
CA GLU A 27 -13.28 18.71 -9.09
C GLU A 27 -12.99 18.17 -7.70
N VAL A 28 -12.07 18.82 -6.98
CA VAL A 28 -11.73 18.48 -5.59
C VAL A 28 -11.73 19.76 -4.75
N PRO A 29 -12.40 19.78 -3.57
CA PRO A 29 -12.36 20.93 -2.68
C PRO A 29 -10.95 21.13 -2.09
N GLY A 30 -10.66 22.32 -1.59
CA GLY A 30 -9.37 22.58 -0.94
C GLY A 30 -9.18 21.73 0.32
N PHE A 31 -7.96 21.25 0.54
CA PHE A 31 -7.64 20.36 1.66
C PHE A 31 -6.18 20.50 2.12
N TRP A 32 -5.90 19.99 3.31
CA TRP A 32 -4.54 19.88 3.83
C TRP A 32 -3.93 18.53 3.48
N ILE A 33 -2.68 18.51 3.03
CA ILE A 33 -1.92 17.27 2.82
C ILE A 33 -0.58 17.33 3.54
N ASP A 34 -0.09 16.22 4.08
CA ASP A 34 1.27 16.16 4.61
C ASP A 34 2.33 16.25 3.51
N ARG A 35 3.39 17.02 3.80
CA ARG A 35 4.49 17.25 2.85
C ARG A 35 5.42 16.04 2.71
N ALA A 36 5.38 15.14 3.69
CA ALA A 36 6.16 13.92 3.72
C ALA A 36 5.30 12.78 4.27
N PRO A 37 5.58 11.52 3.90
CA PRO A 37 4.95 10.36 4.53
C PRO A 37 5.17 10.35 6.04
N VAL A 38 4.24 9.72 6.78
CA VAL A 38 4.39 9.51 8.22
C VAL A 38 5.69 8.74 8.47
N HIS A 39 6.57 9.33 9.28
CA HIS A 39 7.83 8.70 9.65
C HIS A 39 7.58 7.64 10.73
N ARG A 40 8.34 6.54 10.70
CA ARG A 40 8.43 5.56 11.80
C ARG A 40 8.43 6.15 13.23
N ALA A 41 9.16 7.24 13.49
CA ALA A 41 9.21 7.85 14.83
C ALA A 41 7.87 8.49 15.23
N GLN A 42 7.11 9.02 14.27
CA GLN A 42 5.76 9.54 14.50
C GLN A 42 4.77 8.40 14.72
N PHE A 43 4.88 7.33 13.93
CA PHE A 43 4.03 6.15 14.06
C PHE A 43 4.26 5.40 15.38
N ALA A 44 5.52 5.18 15.77
CA ALA A 44 5.88 4.49 17.01
C ALA A 44 5.53 5.29 18.28
N ALA A 45 5.32 6.60 18.16
CA ALA A 45 4.94 7.45 19.29
C ALA A 45 3.47 7.27 19.71
N GLU A 46 2.65 6.53 18.95
CA GLU A 46 1.20 6.47 19.17
C GLU A 46 0.70 5.17 19.83
N THR A 47 0.28 5.32 21.09
CA THR A 47 -0.90 4.70 21.74
C THR A 47 -0.96 3.19 22.04
N GLY A 48 -0.02 2.36 21.57
CA GLY A 48 -0.12 0.90 21.72
C GLY A 48 -1.05 0.24 20.69
N HIS A 49 -1.16 0.87 19.52
CA HIS A 49 -1.86 0.32 18.36
C HIS A 49 -1.17 -0.96 17.86
N ARG A 50 -1.97 -1.99 17.54
CA ARG A 50 -1.51 -3.20 16.84
C ARG A 50 -1.97 -3.15 15.40
N THR A 51 -1.02 -3.19 14.48
CA THR A 51 -1.27 -3.18 13.05
C THR A 51 -1.90 -4.49 12.59
N SER A 52 -2.51 -4.48 11.41
CA SER A 52 -3.03 -5.71 10.80
C SER A 52 -1.93 -6.75 10.54
N ALA A 53 -0.67 -6.33 10.34
CA ALA A 53 0.46 -7.25 10.17
C ALA A 53 0.77 -8.03 11.46
N GLU A 54 0.47 -7.45 12.61
CA GLU A 54 0.66 -8.06 13.93
C GLU A 54 -0.53 -8.91 14.39
N ILE A 55 -1.61 -8.97 13.61
CA ILE A 55 -2.85 -9.68 13.96
C ILE A 55 -3.06 -10.84 12.99
N ALA A 56 -3.35 -12.03 13.52
CA ALA A 56 -3.64 -13.18 12.67
C ALA A 56 -4.93 -12.94 11.86
N PRO A 57 -4.92 -13.15 10.53
CA PRO A 57 -6.10 -12.98 9.70
C PRO A 57 -7.20 -13.97 10.07
N ASP A 58 -8.45 -13.51 10.05
CA ASP A 58 -9.60 -14.40 10.23
C ASP A 58 -9.76 -15.34 9.01
N PRO A 59 -9.70 -16.67 9.19
CA PRO A 59 -9.82 -17.63 8.09
C PRO A 59 -11.09 -17.45 7.24
N ARG A 60 -12.17 -16.90 7.81
CA ARG A 60 -13.44 -16.64 7.10
C ARG A 60 -13.29 -15.59 6.00
N ASN A 61 -12.33 -14.68 6.14
CA ASN A 61 -12.05 -13.65 5.14
C ASN A 61 -11.15 -14.17 4.01
N TYR A 62 -10.55 -15.35 4.16
CA TYR A 62 -9.62 -15.95 3.21
C TYR A 62 -9.96 -17.41 2.88
N PRO A 63 -11.12 -17.69 2.24
CA PRO A 63 -11.48 -19.05 1.84
C PRO A 63 -10.42 -19.66 0.90
N GLY A 64 -9.93 -20.85 1.23
CA GLY A 64 -8.92 -21.56 0.46
C GLY A 64 -7.46 -21.19 0.78
N ALA A 65 -7.23 -20.27 1.73
CA ALA A 65 -5.91 -20.05 2.28
C ALA A 65 -5.44 -21.29 3.07
N LEU A 66 -4.14 -21.57 2.98
CA LEU A 66 -3.50 -22.60 3.78
C LEU A 66 -3.53 -22.17 5.26
N PRO A 67 -4.09 -22.95 6.20
CA PRO A 67 -4.19 -22.56 7.60
C PRO A 67 -2.84 -22.17 8.23
N GLU A 68 -1.75 -22.80 7.78
CA GLU A 68 -0.38 -22.54 8.24
C GLU A 68 0.17 -21.16 7.87
N ILE A 69 -0.40 -20.49 6.87
CA ILE A 69 0.01 -19.11 6.51
C ILE A 69 -0.87 -18.04 7.17
N LEU A 70 -1.96 -18.43 7.86
CA LEU A 70 -2.85 -17.50 8.56
C LEU A 70 -2.29 -17.11 9.94
N VAL A 71 -1.10 -16.54 9.93
CA VAL A 71 -0.38 -16.04 11.10
C VAL A 71 -0.17 -14.52 10.99
N PRO A 72 0.19 -13.81 12.07
CA PRO A 72 0.62 -12.42 11.98
C PRO A 72 1.77 -12.30 10.97
N ALA A 73 1.50 -11.66 9.83
CA ALA A 73 2.40 -11.62 8.69
C ALA A 73 2.04 -10.48 7.73
N SER A 74 3.00 -10.09 6.89
CA SER A 74 2.78 -9.11 5.81
C SER A 74 3.66 -9.40 4.59
N LEU A 75 3.32 -8.80 3.46
CA LEU A 75 4.21 -8.73 2.30
C LEU A 75 5.23 -7.62 2.53
N VAL A 76 6.48 -8.01 2.66
CA VAL A 76 7.61 -7.09 2.86
C VAL A 76 8.25 -6.82 1.51
N LEU A 77 8.45 -5.54 1.21
CA LEU A 77 9.22 -5.14 0.04
C LEU A 77 10.69 -5.47 0.29
N GLN A 78 11.21 -6.49 -0.39
CA GLN A 78 12.63 -6.79 -0.38
C GLN A 78 13.33 -6.05 -1.51
N GLY A 79 14.32 -5.25 -1.15
CA GLY A 79 15.23 -4.62 -2.11
C GLY A 79 15.92 -5.70 -2.93
N LEU A 80 15.87 -5.57 -4.25
CA LEU A 80 16.48 -6.51 -5.17
C LEU A 80 17.99 -6.30 -5.21
N ILE A 81 18.77 -7.33 -4.88
CA ILE A 81 20.23 -7.33 -5.14
C ILE A 81 20.50 -7.67 -6.63
N ARG A 82 19.49 -8.13 -7.39
CA ARG A 82 19.62 -8.59 -8.78
C ARG A 82 18.41 -8.24 -9.65
N PRO A 83 18.55 -8.16 -10.99
CA PRO A 83 17.44 -7.94 -11.90
C PRO A 83 16.40 -9.05 -11.80
N VAL A 84 15.14 -8.70 -12.00
CA VAL A 84 14.01 -9.63 -11.89
C VAL A 84 13.14 -9.56 -13.13
N ASP A 85 12.52 -10.68 -13.47
CA ASP A 85 11.55 -10.74 -14.56
C ASP A 85 10.25 -10.06 -14.13
N ALA A 86 9.95 -8.92 -14.77
CA ALA A 86 8.74 -8.15 -14.53
C ALA A 86 7.43 -8.87 -14.93
N LYS A 87 7.53 -10.07 -15.54
CA LYS A 87 6.38 -10.89 -15.96
C LYS A 87 6.11 -12.13 -15.08
N GLY A 88 6.87 -12.32 -14.00
CA GLY A 88 6.68 -13.43 -13.05
C GLY A 88 5.44 -13.31 -12.15
N PRO A 89 5.02 -14.39 -11.47
CA PRO A 89 3.91 -14.36 -10.52
C PRO A 89 4.20 -13.39 -9.37
N ALA A 90 3.15 -12.72 -8.89
CA ALA A 90 3.13 -11.68 -7.84
C ALA A 90 4.51 -11.25 -7.36
N SER A 91 5.11 -10.25 -8.00
CA SER A 91 6.06 -9.48 -7.24
C SER A 91 7.42 -10.09 -6.94
N PRO A 92 8.45 -10.16 -7.80
CA PRO A 92 9.76 -10.65 -7.34
C PRO A 92 10.39 -9.78 -6.22
N TRP A 93 9.76 -8.65 -5.88
CA TRP A 93 10.11 -7.77 -4.77
C TRP A 93 9.27 -7.98 -3.49
N TRP A 94 8.30 -8.90 -3.47
CA TRP A 94 7.43 -9.15 -2.32
C TRP A 94 7.75 -10.48 -1.66
N ASP A 95 8.00 -10.46 -0.35
CA ASP A 95 8.21 -11.65 0.46
C ASP A 95 7.17 -11.72 1.57
N TYR A 96 6.44 -12.83 1.67
CA TYR A 96 5.44 -13.02 2.71
C TYR A 96 6.12 -13.48 4.00
N ARG A 97 6.21 -12.57 4.99
CA ARG A 97 6.98 -12.79 6.21
C ARG A 97 6.08 -12.77 7.44
N ALA A 98 6.14 -13.85 8.21
CA ALA A 98 5.59 -13.90 9.56
C ALA A 98 6.37 -12.97 10.50
N GLY A 99 5.66 -12.34 11.44
CA GLY A 99 6.24 -11.41 12.41
C GLY A 99 6.79 -10.12 11.79
N ALA A 100 6.17 -9.64 10.71
CA ALA A 100 6.48 -8.32 10.17
C ALA A 100 5.87 -7.23 11.08
N ASP A 101 6.72 -6.41 11.71
CA ASP A 101 6.36 -5.27 12.58
C ASP A 101 7.06 -3.96 12.16
#